data_AF-A0A662VK29-F1
#
_entry.id   AF-A0A662VK29-F1
#
_cell.length_a   1.000
_cell.length_b   1.000
_cell.length_c   1.000
_cell.angle_alpha   90.00
_cell.angle_beta   90.00
_cell.angle_gamma   90.00
#
_symmetry.space_group_name_H-M   'P 1'
#
loop_
_entity.id
_entity.type
_entity.pdbx_description
1 polymer ?
#
loop_
_entity_poly.entity_id
_entity_poly.type
_entity_poly.pdbx_seq_one_letter_code
_entity_poly.pdbx_strand_id
1 'polypeptide(L)'
;MKRVISILLLIMLIAQPVSAWWWDSPFISLSPTGTVKTDKTSALITFSASASDSDGVKVISLHVDGSEVASKSCGSCAWIIEKKCGWVIEKVQKCGWKAEKICKEKWKCWDEKECGWKKECQNKWKYKCWYEKECGWDCGWKWDWWSWSWKWKCNWKCWYEKKCGWKKEKVCDWKYKCWYEKKCGWKWDCWNEKKYECWYENEKKYKCWDEKVYKCSYPSSCSLYKTVSLKPGYHSVKVVAEDANGATSSKTFYLNVIVDKPPSV
;
A
#
# COMPACT_ATOMS: atom_id res chain seq x y z
N MET A 1 -27.46 -28.36 43.20
CA MET A 1 -26.56 -29.22 42.39
C MET A 1 -25.63 -28.33 41.58
N LYS A 2 -24.33 -28.45 41.86
CA LYS A 2 -23.24 -27.64 41.29
C LYS A 2 -23.11 -27.91 39.79
N ARG A 3 -23.09 -26.87 38.96
CA ARG A 3 -22.50 -26.96 37.61
C ARG A 3 -21.35 -25.97 37.52
N VAL A 4 -20.17 -26.55 37.68
CA VAL A 4 -18.86 -25.96 37.43
C VAL A 4 -18.79 -25.75 35.92
N ILE A 5 -18.78 -24.49 35.46
CA ILE A 5 -18.45 -24.18 34.07
C ILE A 5 -16.93 -24.12 34.02
N SER A 6 -16.37 -25.16 33.40
CA SER A 6 -14.95 -25.40 33.27
C SER A 6 -14.28 -24.29 32.45
N ILE A 7 -13.17 -23.83 32.99
CA ILE A 7 -12.23 -22.85 32.46
C ILE A 7 -11.65 -23.38 31.13
N LEU A 8 -11.91 -22.69 30.02
CA LEU A 8 -11.14 -22.84 28.78
C LEU A 8 -10.22 -21.64 28.67
N LEU A 9 -9.09 -21.74 29.38
CA LEU A 9 -7.96 -20.83 29.28
C LEU A 9 -7.29 -21.11 27.93
N LEU A 10 -7.61 -20.29 26.93
CA LEU A 10 -6.96 -20.31 25.63
C LEU A 10 -5.54 -19.79 25.81
N ILE A 11 -4.58 -20.70 26.00
CA ILE A 11 -3.15 -20.38 25.95
C ILE A 11 -2.85 -20.02 24.49
N MET A 12 -2.84 -18.73 24.19
CA MET A 12 -2.19 -18.17 23.01
C MET A 12 -0.70 -18.48 23.14
N LEU A 13 -0.28 -19.63 22.62
CA LEU A 13 1.09 -19.88 22.18
C LEU A 13 1.34 -18.93 21.01
N ILE A 14 1.69 -17.70 21.33
CA ILE A 14 2.38 -16.82 20.38
C ILE A 14 3.74 -17.48 20.23
N ALA A 15 3.89 -18.27 19.17
CA ALA A 15 5.18 -18.63 18.64
C ALA A 15 5.95 -17.33 18.43
N GLN A 16 6.88 -17.02 19.33
CA GLN A 16 7.85 -15.98 19.11
C GLN A 16 8.59 -16.37 17.83
N PRO A 17 8.69 -15.49 16.82
CA PRO A 17 9.52 -15.79 15.67
C PRO A 17 10.95 -15.95 16.17
N VAL A 18 11.41 -17.21 16.20
CA VAL A 18 12.82 -17.58 16.30
C VAL A 18 13.51 -17.15 15.02
N SER A 19 13.82 -15.87 14.99
CA SER A 19 14.93 -15.32 14.22
C SER A 19 15.54 -14.28 15.12
N ALA A 20 16.45 -14.71 15.98
CA ALA A 20 17.49 -13.81 16.46
C ALA A 20 18.32 -13.47 15.22
N TRP A 21 17.91 -12.42 14.50
CA TRP A 21 18.77 -11.79 13.52
C TRP A 21 19.93 -11.23 14.35
N TRP A 22 21.12 -11.77 14.16
CA TRP A 22 22.33 -11.32 14.80
C TRP A 22 22.56 -9.89 14.32
N TRP A 23 22.13 -8.90 15.09
CA TRP A 23 22.59 -7.53 14.88
C TRP A 23 24.04 -7.53 15.33
N ASP A 24 24.94 -7.61 14.36
CA ASP A 24 26.38 -7.54 14.62
C ASP A 24 26.64 -6.20 15.29
N SER A 25 27.07 -6.25 16.55
CA SER A 25 27.38 -5.03 17.29
C SER A 25 28.76 -4.51 16.88
N PRO A 26 29.05 -3.21 17.02
CA PRO A 26 30.30 -2.64 16.55
C PRO A 26 31.54 -3.33 17.14
N PHE A 27 32.52 -3.61 16.28
CA PHE A 27 33.84 -4.05 16.72
C PHE A 27 34.65 -2.86 17.23
N ILE A 28 35.28 -2.99 18.41
CA ILE A 28 35.98 -1.88 19.09
C ILE A 28 37.47 -2.20 19.28
N SER A 29 38.31 -1.20 18.97
CA SER A 29 39.73 -1.16 19.27
C SER A 29 40.08 0.08 20.13
N LEU A 30 41.04 -0.08 21.05
CA LEU A 30 41.54 0.99 21.91
C LEU A 30 43.06 0.86 22.06
N SER A 31 43.73 2.00 22.10
CA SER A 31 45.15 2.13 22.43
C SER A 31 45.38 3.45 23.20
N PRO A 32 46.37 3.54 24.10
CA PRO A 32 47.20 2.46 24.62
C PRO A 32 46.47 1.58 25.65
N THR A 33 47.02 0.39 25.90
CA THR A 33 46.57 -0.56 26.93
C THR A 33 47.77 -1.06 27.74
N GLY A 34 47.57 -1.51 28.97
CA GLY A 34 48.65 -2.09 29.78
C GLY A 34 49.33 -1.06 30.69
N THR A 35 50.65 -0.93 30.65
CA THR A 35 51.41 -0.11 31.59
C THR A 35 52.08 1.08 30.90
N VAL A 36 51.93 2.27 31.46
CA VAL A 36 52.61 3.50 31.03
C VAL A 36 53.51 3.98 32.17
N LYS A 37 54.76 4.30 31.84
CA LYS A 37 55.74 4.84 32.80
C LYS A 37 55.76 6.36 32.71
N THR A 38 55.91 7.03 33.85
CA THR A 38 56.10 8.48 33.92
C THR A 38 57.09 8.86 35.01
N ASP A 39 57.90 9.88 34.77
CA ASP A 39 58.78 10.50 35.75
C ASP A 39 58.06 11.58 36.60
N LYS A 40 56.80 11.89 36.27
CA LYS A 40 55.99 12.97 36.84
C LYS A 40 54.91 12.46 37.79
N THR A 41 54.30 13.38 38.53
CA THR A 41 53.11 13.11 39.37
C THR A 41 51.83 12.91 38.55
N SER A 42 51.89 13.08 37.22
CA SER A 42 50.82 12.81 36.27
C SER A 42 51.38 12.55 34.87
N ALA A 43 50.81 11.57 34.18
CA ALA A 43 51.12 11.25 32.79
C ALA A 43 50.06 11.85 31.85
N LEU A 44 50.49 12.48 30.75
CA LEU A 44 49.61 12.86 29.65
C LEU A 44 49.51 11.68 28.68
N ILE A 45 48.33 11.11 28.56
CA ILE A 45 48.10 9.89 27.79
C ILE A 45 47.07 10.19 26.70
N THR A 46 47.46 9.96 25.45
CA THR A 46 46.57 10.11 24.30
C THR A 46 45.96 8.76 23.96
N PHE A 47 44.66 8.64 24.22
CA PHE A 47 43.87 7.50 23.81
C PHE A 47 43.43 7.65 22.35
N SER A 48 43.49 6.55 21.61
CA SER A 48 42.93 6.35 20.28
C SER A 48 41.91 5.23 20.38
N ALA A 49 40.63 5.54 20.18
CA ALA A 49 39.58 4.53 20.09
C ALA A 49 39.02 4.50 18.66
N SER A 50 38.74 3.31 18.16
CA SER A 50 38.04 3.11 16.89
C SER A 50 36.95 2.06 17.01
N ALA A 51 35.91 2.24 16.20
CA ALA A 51 34.83 1.30 16.03
C ALA A 51 34.60 1.02 14.53
N SER A 52 34.16 -0.18 14.20
CA SER A 52 33.77 -0.57 12.84
C SER A 52 32.53 -1.45 12.84
N ASP A 53 31.64 -1.21 11.88
CA ASP A 53 30.36 -1.89 11.76
C ASP A 53 29.89 -1.92 10.29
N SER A 54 29.27 -3.01 9.83
CA SER A 54 28.72 -3.09 8.47
C SER A 54 27.48 -2.21 8.26
N ASP A 55 26.70 -2.00 9.32
CA ASP A 55 25.53 -1.11 9.31
C ASP A 55 25.92 0.36 9.53
N GLY A 56 27.18 0.60 9.85
CA GLY A 56 27.78 1.92 10.04
C GLY A 56 27.78 2.36 11.50
N VAL A 57 28.83 3.07 11.90
CA VAL A 57 29.01 3.57 13.27
C VAL A 57 28.33 4.93 13.39
N LYS A 58 27.42 5.07 14.37
CA LYS A 58 26.68 6.30 14.66
C LYS A 58 27.35 7.15 15.72
N VAL A 59 27.87 6.54 16.79
CA VAL A 59 28.57 7.27 17.84
C VAL A 59 29.69 6.42 18.43
N ILE A 60 30.76 7.07 18.86
CA ILE A 60 31.81 6.46 19.67
C ILE A 60 32.11 7.38 20.86
N SER A 61 32.17 6.81 22.05
CA SER A 61 32.44 7.52 23.30
C SER A 61 33.53 6.82 24.10
N LEU A 62 34.37 7.62 24.75
CA LEU A 62 35.48 7.19 25.59
C LEU A 62 35.24 7.66 27.02
N HIS A 63 35.35 6.72 27.94
CA HIS A 63 35.19 6.93 29.36
C HIS A 63 36.48 6.55 30.09
N VAL A 64 36.88 7.35 31.07
CA VAL A 64 37.96 7.04 31.99
C VAL A 64 37.42 7.12 33.41
N ASP A 65 37.63 6.07 34.20
CA ASP A 65 37.14 5.95 35.58
C ASP A 65 35.64 6.24 35.72
N GLY A 66 34.87 5.73 34.75
CA GLY A 66 33.42 5.89 34.67
C GLY A 66 32.94 7.23 34.08
N SER A 67 33.82 8.22 33.90
CA SER A 67 33.46 9.55 33.37
C SER A 67 33.70 9.63 31.87
N GLU A 68 32.73 10.11 31.09
CA GLU A 68 32.92 10.38 29.66
C GLU A 68 33.93 11.53 29.48
N VAL A 69 35.02 11.26 28.76
CA VAL A 69 36.08 12.23 28.49
C VAL A 69 36.07 12.74 27.05
N ALA A 70 35.42 11.99 26.15
CA ALA A 70 35.22 12.36 24.76
C ALA A 70 34.08 11.56 24.12
N SER A 71 33.35 12.19 23.22
CA SER A 71 32.35 11.56 22.37
C SER A 71 32.39 12.17 20.97
N LYS A 72 32.06 11.36 19.97
CA LYS A 72 32.00 11.79 18.57
C LYS A 72 30.79 11.15 17.90
N SER A 73 29.89 11.99 17.41
CA SER A 73 28.89 11.58 16.43
C SER A 73 29.59 11.29 15.11
N CYS A 74 29.33 10.11 14.57
CA CYS A 74 29.87 9.62 13.33
C CYS A 74 28.75 9.72 12.29
N GLY A 75 29.07 10.14 11.07
CA GLY A 75 28.07 10.35 10.02
C GLY A 75 27.26 11.64 10.13
N SER A 76 26.27 11.77 9.25
CA SER A 76 25.38 12.93 9.19
C SER A 76 23.98 12.51 8.77
N CYS A 77 22.99 13.26 9.24
CA CYS A 77 21.60 13.11 8.82
C CYS A 77 21.14 14.39 8.14
N ALA A 78 20.44 14.24 7.02
CA ALA A 78 19.93 15.37 6.28
C ALA A 78 18.59 15.02 5.64
N TRP A 79 17.79 16.06 5.42
CA TRP A 79 16.66 15.96 4.51
C TRP A 79 17.18 16.02 3.08
N ILE A 80 16.95 14.94 2.34
CA ILE A 80 17.26 14.86 0.91
C ILE A 80 15.96 14.81 0.11
N ILE A 81 16.05 15.18 -1.16
CA ILE A 81 14.96 15.05 -2.10
C ILE A 81 15.18 13.74 -2.87
N GLU A 82 14.30 12.77 -2.67
CA GLU A 82 14.29 11.54 -3.45
C GLU A 82 13.14 11.57 -4.45
N LYS A 83 13.44 11.23 -5.71
CA LYS A 83 12.45 11.14 -6.77
C LYS A 83 11.71 9.81 -6.64
N LYS A 84 10.42 9.87 -6.33
CA LYS A 84 9.53 8.68 -6.29
C LYS A 84 8.61 8.68 -7.49
N CYS A 85 8.29 7.49 -7.97
CA CYS A 85 7.35 7.29 -9.07
C CYS A 85 6.34 6.21 -8.70
N GLY A 86 5.07 6.43 -9.01
CA GLY A 86 4.00 5.50 -8.65
C GLY A 86 2.68 5.83 -9.31
N TRP A 87 1.73 4.91 -9.15
CA TRP A 87 0.37 5.12 -9.58
C TRP A 87 -0.40 5.94 -8.56
N VAL A 88 -0.94 7.07 -8.99
CA VAL A 88 -1.80 7.94 -8.18
C VAL A 88 -3.22 7.91 -8.74
N ILE A 89 -4.21 8.02 -7.86
CA ILE A 89 -5.61 8.17 -8.24
C ILE A 89 -5.91 9.66 -8.25
N GLU A 90 -6.25 10.18 -9.43
CA GLU A 90 -6.66 11.57 -9.58
C GLU A 90 -8.14 11.65 -9.88
N LYS A 91 -8.79 12.62 -9.25
CA LYS A 91 -10.17 12.94 -9.52
C LYS A 91 -10.23 13.85 -10.75
N VAL A 92 -10.53 13.28 -11.90
CA VAL A 92 -10.58 13.98 -13.17
C VAL A 92 -12.03 14.36 -13.48
N GLN A 93 -12.26 15.62 -13.85
CA GLN A 93 -13.57 16.05 -14.32
C GLN A 93 -13.74 15.60 -15.78
N LYS A 94 -14.80 14.85 -16.05
CA LYS A 94 -15.22 14.48 -17.40
C LYS A 94 -16.58 15.09 -17.67
N CYS A 95 -16.81 15.54 -18.90
CA CYS A 95 -18.08 16.10 -19.32
C CYS A 95 -18.57 15.36 -20.55
N GLY A 96 -19.86 15.07 -20.60
CA GLY A 96 -20.42 14.31 -21.70
C GLY A 96 -21.94 14.24 -21.67
N TRP A 97 -22.49 13.74 -22.77
CA TRP A 97 -23.91 13.52 -22.92
C TRP A 97 -24.30 12.20 -22.28
N LYS A 98 -25.06 12.23 -21.18
CA LYS A 98 -25.65 11.02 -20.60
C LYS A 98 -27.10 10.87 -21.03
N ALA A 99 -27.48 9.64 -21.33
CA ALA A 99 -28.86 9.29 -21.63
C ALA A 99 -29.63 9.18 -20.32
N GLU A 100 -30.46 10.17 -20.01
CA GLU A 100 -31.35 10.09 -18.87
C GLU A 100 -32.67 9.44 -19.32
N LYS A 101 -33.10 8.39 -18.61
CA LYS A 101 -34.39 7.77 -18.83
C LYS A 101 -35.45 8.71 -18.28
N ILE A 102 -36.22 9.38 -19.15
CA ILE A 102 -37.19 10.37 -18.70
C ILE A 102 -38.37 9.64 -18.03
N CYS A 103 -38.41 9.70 -16.70
CA CYS A 103 -39.51 9.19 -15.90
C CYS A 103 -40.35 10.39 -15.45
N LYS A 104 -41.62 10.46 -15.86
CA LYS A 104 -42.54 11.51 -15.40
C LYS A 104 -43.16 11.08 -14.09
N GLU A 105 -43.22 11.97 -13.11
CA GLU A 105 -44.03 11.73 -11.92
C GLU A 105 -45.50 11.80 -12.31
N LYS A 106 -46.22 10.71 -12.04
CA LYS A 106 -47.67 10.65 -12.19
C LYS A 106 -48.28 10.39 -10.84
N TRP A 107 -49.28 11.19 -10.49
CA TRP A 107 -50.16 10.90 -9.36
C TRP A 107 -51.04 9.71 -9.75
N LYS A 108 -50.98 8.64 -8.97
CA LYS A 108 -51.85 7.47 -9.13
C LYS A 108 -52.44 7.08 -7.80
N CYS A 109 -53.72 6.72 -7.84
CA CYS A 109 -54.41 6.07 -6.76
C CYS A 109 -54.55 4.59 -7.11
N TRP A 110 -54.17 3.72 -6.17
CA TRP A 110 -54.25 2.28 -6.32
C TRP A 110 -55.58 1.75 -5.76
N ASP A 111 -56.13 2.45 -4.76
CA ASP A 111 -57.49 2.34 -4.22
C ASP A 111 -57.94 3.72 -3.69
N GLU A 112 -59.19 3.87 -3.25
CA GLU A 112 -59.77 5.14 -2.74
C GLU A 112 -58.98 5.79 -1.59
N LYS A 113 -58.09 5.04 -0.93
CA LYS A 113 -57.30 5.49 0.23
C LYS A 113 -55.79 5.53 -0.01
N GLU A 114 -55.29 5.04 -1.15
CA GLU A 114 -53.86 4.96 -1.43
C GLU A 114 -53.51 5.68 -2.73
N CYS A 115 -53.18 6.97 -2.60
CA CYS A 115 -52.70 7.80 -3.70
C CYS A 115 -51.28 8.30 -3.42
N GLY A 116 -50.45 8.39 -4.46
CA GLY A 116 -49.14 9.01 -4.34
C GLY A 116 -48.50 9.34 -5.67
N TRP A 117 -47.51 10.23 -5.63
CA TRP A 117 -46.62 10.49 -6.75
C TRP A 117 -45.71 9.29 -6.98
N LYS A 118 -45.74 8.70 -8.18
CA LYS A 118 -44.79 7.65 -8.58
C LYS A 118 -44.09 8.04 -9.88
N LYS A 119 -42.77 7.88 -9.92
CA LYS A 119 -41.98 8.02 -11.15
C LYS A 119 -42.33 6.89 -12.11
N GLU A 120 -43.06 7.23 -13.18
CA GLU A 120 -43.43 6.29 -14.23
C GLU A 120 -42.63 6.61 -15.50
N CYS A 121 -41.67 5.74 -15.82
CA CYS A 121 -40.95 5.81 -17.08
C CYS A 121 -41.87 5.25 -18.16
N GLN A 122 -42.26 6.09 -19.13
CA GLN A 122 -43.21 5.72 -20.18
C GLN A 122 -42.64 4.59 -21.07
N ASN A 123 -42.90 3.34 -20.67
CA ASN A 123 -42.90 2.19 -21.55
C ASN A 123 -44.36 1.87 -21.82
N LYS A 124 -44.85 2.11 -23.04
CA LYS A 124 -46.23 1.74 -23.40
C LYS A 124 -46.20 0.26 -23.79
N TRP A 125 -46.95 -0.56 -23.07
CA TRP A 125 -47.17 -1.94 -23.49
C TRP A 125 -48.02 -1.91 -24.76
N LYS A 126 -47.50 -2.47 -25.85
CA LYS A 126 -48.29 -2.73 -27.05
C LYS A 126 -48.44 -4.23 -27.22
N TYR A 127 -49.67 -4.66 -27.45
CA TYR A 127 -49.94 -6.02 -27.87
C TYR A 127 -49.50 -6.15 -29.32
N LYS A 128 -48.55 -7.04 -29.60
CA LYS A 128 -48.06 -7.31 -30.95
C LYS A 128 -47.83 -8.79 -31.10
N CYS A 129 -48.01 -9.26 -32.33
CA CYS A 129 -47.56 -10.58 -32.75
C CYS A 129 -46.22 -10.44 -33.48
N TRP A 130 -45.30 -11.36 -33.23
CA TRP A 130 -44.05 -11.50 -33.96
C TRP A 130 -43.80 -12.98 -34.25
N TYR A 131 -42.96 -13.23 -35.25
CA TYR A 131 -42.49 -14.57 -35.55
C TYR A 131 -41.21 -14.84 -34.77
N GLU A 132 -41.21 -15.86 -33.94
CA GLU A 132 -40.05 -16.31 -33.17
C GLU A 132 -39.51 -17.58 -33.80
N LYS A 133 -38.20 -17.62 -34.05
CA LYS A 133 -37.56 -18.78 -34.65
C LYS A 133 -37.36 -19.84 -33.58
N GLU A 134 -38.10 -20.94 -33.69
CA GLU A 134 -37.87 -22.12 -32.86
C GLU A 134 -37.13 -23.16 -33.68
N CYS A 135 -36.26 -23.91 -33.02
CA CYS A 135 -35.49 -24.98 -33.64
C CYS A 135 -35.58 -26.20 -32.75
N GLY A 136 -35.88 -27.35 -33.36
CA GLY A 136 -36.00 -28.61 -32.65
C GLY A 136 -35.71 -29.79 -33.56
N TRP A 137 -35.60 -30.96 -32.94
CA TRP A 137 -35.50 -32.23 -33.65
C TRP A 137 -36.90 -32.64 -34.13
N ASP A 138 -37.10 -32.55 -35.43
CA ASP A 138 -38.31 -33.06 -36.09
C ASP A 138 -38.09 -34.55 -36.40
N CYS A 139 -38.60 -35.38 -35.51
CA CYS A 139 -38.50 -36.83 -35.53
C CYS A 139 -39.79 -37.45 -36.05
N GLY A 140 -39.68 -38.31 -37.05
CA GLY A 140 -40.81 -39.12 -37.50
C GLY A 140 -40.36 -40.32 -38.32
N TRP A 141 -41.26 -41.27 -38.51
CA TRP A 141 -41.07 -42.32 -39.49
C TRP A 141 -41.01 -41.68 -40.88
N LYS A 142 -39.93 -41.94 -41.61
CA LYS A 142 -39.75 -41.51 -43.00
C LYS A 142 -39.44 -42.73 -43.86
N TRP A 143 -40.07 -42.81 -45.02
CA TRP A 143 -39.83 -43.90 -45.96
C TRP A 143 -38.40 -43.82 -46.52
N ASP A 144 -37.61 -44.86 -46.29
CA ASP A 144 -36.24 -44.94 -46.75
C ASP A 144 -36.18 -45.72 -48.06
N TRP A 145 -36.20 -45.00 -49.19
CA TRP A 145 -36.26 -45.58 -50.53
C TRP A 145 -35.11 -46.54 -50.87
N TRP A 146 -34.00 -46.50 -50.14
CA TRP A 146 -32.87 -47.40 -50.33
C TRP A 146 -33.02 -48.76 -49.63
N SER A 147 -33.84 -48.84 -48.59
CA SER A 147 -34.08 -50.10 -47.85
C SER A 147 -35.54 -50.54 -47.90
N TRP A 148 -36.39 -49.83 -48.66
CA TRP A 148 -37.84 -50.09 -48.80
C TRP A 148 -38.53 -50.33 -47.45
N SER A 149 -38.13 -49.57 -46.44
CA SER A 149 -38.67 -49.66 -45.09
C SER A 149 -38.88 -48.27 -44.50
N TRP A 150 -39.88 -48.14 -43.63
CA TRP A 150 -40.00 -46.96 -42.79
C TRP A 150 -38.87 -46.96 -41.78
N LYS A 151 -38.11 -45.88 -41.71
CA LYS A 151 -37.09 -45.68 -40.68
C LYS A 151 -37.42 -44.43 -39.89
N TRP A 152 -37.27 -44.52 -38.57
CA TRP A 152 -37.36 -43.34 -37.72
C TRP A 152 -36.16 -42.44 -38.00
N LYS A 153 -36.42 -41.23 -38.47
CA LYS A 153 -35.37 -40.24 -38.78
C LYS A 153 -35.70 -38.92 -38.09
N CYS A 154 -34.72 -38.41 -37.36
CA CYS A 154 -34.77 -37.10 -36.71
C CYS A 154 -33.89 -36.13 -37.49
N ASN A 155 -34.46 -35.02 -37.95
CA ASN A 155 -33.68 -33.95 -38.56
C ASN A 155 -33.86 -32.67 -37.75
N TRP A 156 -32.77 -31.96 -37.49
CA TRP A 156 -32.84 -30.64 -36.88
C TRP A 156 -33.46 -29.66 -37.87
N LYS A 157 -34.59 -29.06 -37.49
CA LYS A 157 -35.31 -28.11 -38.32
C LYS A 157 -35.71 -26.91 -37.49
N CYS A 158 -35.65 -25.73 -38.10
CA CYS A 158 -36.18 -24.52 -37.51
C CYS A 158 -37.45 -24.09 -38.23
N TRP A 159 -38.44 -23.62 -37.48
CA TRP A 159 -39.65 -22.99 -38.00
C TRP A 159 -39.91 -21.68 -37.26
N TYR A 160 -40.79 -20.86 -37.82
CA TYR A 160 -41.18 -19.60 -37.20
C TYR A 160 -42.57 -19.74 -36.60
N GLU A 161 -42.67 -19.64 -35.28
CA GLU A 161 -43.96 -19.61 -34.60
C GLU A 161 -44.42 -18.19 -34.38
N LYS A 162 -45.68 -17.92 -34.71
CA LYS A 162 -46.31 -16.62 -34.45
C LYS A 162 -46.66 -16.54 -32.97
N LYS A 163 -45.88 -15.79 -32.20
CA LYS A 163 -46.17 -15.50 -30.79
C LYS A 163 -46.77 -14.11 -30.67
N CYS A 164 -47.82 -13.97 -29.87
CA CYS A 164 -48.45 -12.69 -29.57
C CYS A 164 -48.35 -12.40 -28.09
N GLY A 165 -47.97 -11.17 -27.75
CA GLY A 165 -47.86 -10.77 -26.36
C GLY A 165 -47.68 -9.27 -26.20
N TRP A 166 -47.77 -8.85 -24.95
CA TRP A 166 -47.46 -7.48 -24.57
C TRP A 166 -45.94 -7.30 -24.58
N LYS A 167 -45.42 -6.34 -25.35
CA LYS A 167 -44.01 -5.93 -25.29
C LYS A 167 -43.89 -4.48 -24.83
N LYS A 168 -42.90 -4.20 -23.98
CA LYS A 168 -42.52 -2.83 -23.59
C LYS A 168 -41.79 -2.18 -24.76
N GLU A 169 -42.41 -1.20 -25.39
CA GLU A 169 -41.76 -0.39 -26.44
C GLU A 169 -41.44 1.00 -25.88
N LYS A 170 -40.32 1.59 -26.33
CA LYS A 170 -39.95 2.97 -25.99
C LYS A 170 -41.04 3.90 -26.53
N VAL A 171 -41.53 4.83 -25.70
CA VAL A 171 -42.48 5.85 -26.18
C VAL A 171 -41.70 6.93 -26.94
N CYS A 172 -41.95 6.98 -28.24
CA CYS A 172 -41.50 8.03 -29.12
C CYS A 172 -42.70 8.93 -29.43
N ASP A 173 -42.46 10.24 -29.47
CA ASP A 173 -43.48 11.23 -29.78
C ASP A 173 -42.93 12.24 -30.79
N TRP A 174 -43.80 12.90 -31.52
CA TRP A 174 -43.40 14.01 -32.40
C TRP A 174 -42.97 15.18 -31.50
N LYS A 175 -41.70 15.56 -31.54
CA LYS A 175 -41.21 16.79 -30.89
C LYS A 175 -40.87 17.82 -31.97
N TYR A 176 -41.34 19.05 -31.78
CA TYR A 176 -40.90 20.20 -32.57
C TYR A 176 -39.53 20.63 -32.07
N LYS A 177 -38.50 20.51 -32.91
CA LYS A 177 -37.12 20.88 -32.56
C LYS A 177 -36.53 21.81 -33.61
N CYS A 178 -35.81 22.82 -33.14
CA CYS A 178 -35.02 23.73 -33.96
C CYS A 178 -33.53 23.38 -33.82
N TRP A 179 -32.82 23.33 -34.95
CA TRP A 179 -31.38 23.08 -34.99
C TRP A 179 -30.61 24.39 -35.26
N TYR A 180 -29.28 24.38 -35.11
CA TYR A 180 -28.46 25.54 -35.45
C TYR A 180 -28.69 25.94 -36.92
N GLU A 181 -28.97 27.23 -37.12
CA GLU A 181 -29.37 27.91 -38.37
C GLU A 181 -30.80 27.65 -38.88
N LYS A 182 -31.80 27.97 -38.03
CA LYS A 182 -33.20 28.32 -38.39
C LYS A 182 -34.04 27.24 -39.11
N LYS A 183 -33.57 26.00 -39.22
CA LYS A 183 -34.41 24.87 -39.64
C LYS A 183 -35.10 24.25 -38.43
N CYS A 184 -36.39 24.53 -38.28
CA CYS A 184 -37.26 23.90 -37.29
C CYS A 184 -38.16 22.89 -37.98
N GLY A 185 -38.42 21.75 -37.32
CA GLY A 185 -39.30 20.74 -37.86
C GLY A 185 -39.79 19.78 -36.79
N TRP A 186 -40.90 19.11 -37.11
CA TRP A 186 -41.37 17.97 -36.35
C TRP A 186 -40.45 16.78 -36.63
N LYS A 187 -39.91 16.18 -35.57
CA LYS A 187 -39.12 14.96 -35.65
C LYS A 187 -39.66 13.92 -34.68
N TRP A 188 -39.76 12.67 -35.14
CA TRP A 188 -40.08 11.53 -34.29
C TRP A 188 -38.92 11.31 -33.32
N ASP A 189 -39.12 11.65 -32.05
CA ASP A 189 -38.07 11.62 -31.04
C ASP A 189 -38.46 10.68 -29.89
N CYS A 190 -37.61 9.68 -29.66
CA CYS A 190 -37.79 8.71 -28.60
C CYS A 190 -37.21 9.32 -27.32
N TRP A 191 -38.06 9.53 -26.31
CA TRP A 191 -37.77 10.26 -25.06
C TRP A 191 -36.54 9.70 -24.31
N ASN A 192 -35.35 10.14 -24.73
CA ASN A 192 -34.10 10.10 -24.01
C ASN A 192 -33.48 11.48 -24.23
N GLU A 193 -33.83 12.45 -23.39
CA GLU A 193 -33.14 13.73 -23.42
C GLU A 193 -31.69 13.46 -23.00
N LYS A 194 -30.77 13.68 -23.95
CA LYS A 194 -29.35 13.68 -23.62
C LYS A 194 -29.11 14.92 -22.78
N LYS A 195 -28.85 14.75 -21.50
CA LYS A 195 -28.43 15.84 -20.64
C LYS A 195 -26.91 15.92 -20.72
N TYR A 196 -26.38 17.11 -21.00
CA TYR A 196 -24.94 17.33 -20.86
C TYR A 196 -24.65 17.54 -19.39
N GLU A 197 -23.82 16.66 -18.83
CA GLU A 197 -23.41 16.77 -17.44
C GLU A 197 -21.92 16.50 -17.30
N CYS A 198 -21.32 17.16 -16.32
CA CYS A 198 -19.96 16.88 -15.89
C CYS A 198 -20.00 16.04 -14.62
N TRP A 199 -19.12 15.05 -14.55
CA TRP A 199 -18.94 14.22 -13.36
C TRP A 199 -17.45 14.08 -13.07
N TYR A 200 -17.16 13.72 -11.83
CA TYR A 200 -15.80 13.38 -11.44
C TYR A 200 -15.63 11.87 -11.46
N GLU A 201 -14.55 11.42 -12.08
CA GLU A 201 -14.16 10.03 -12.11
C GLU A 201 -12.73 9.88 -11.60
N ASN A 202 -12.48 8.80 -10.86
CA ASN A 202 -11.16 8.48 -10.37
C ASN A 202 -10.36 7.78 -11.49
N GLU A 203 -9.32 8.43 -11.98
CA GLU A 203 -8.41 7.86 -12.96
C GLU A 203 -7.06 7.52 -12.33
N LYS A 204 -6.55 6.32 -12.63
CA LYS A 204 -5.22 5.90 -12.21
C LYS A 204 -4.18 6.42 -13.20
N LYS A 205 -3.27 7.28 -12.74
CA LYS A 205 -2.19 7.87 -13.57
C LYS A 205 -0.83 7.56 -12.97
N TYR A 206 0.16 7.26 -13.80
CA TYR A 206 1.54 7.07 -13.35
C TYR A 206 2.23 8.43 -13.29
N LYS A 207 2.73 8.80 -12.11
CA LYS A 207 3.40 10.08 -11.88
C LYS A 207 4.68 9.89 -11.10
N CYS A 208 5.59 10.84 -11.28
CA CYS A 208 6.77 11.00 -10.44
C CYS A 208 6.69 12.32 -9.69
N TRP A 209 7.14 12.33 -8.44
CA TRP A 209 7.21 13.52 -7.61
C TRP A 209 8.45 13.47 -6.73
N ASP A 210 8.84 14.64 -6.28
CA ASP A 210 9.94 14.84 -5.35
C ASP A 210 9.39 14.71 -3.92
N GLU A 211 9.91 13.74 -3.17
CA GLU A 211 9.56 13.56 -1.77
C GLU A 211 10.75 13.90 -0.89
N LYS A 212 10.50 14.70 0.14
CA LYS A 212 11.52 15.07 1.12
C LYS A 212 11.65 13.92 2.13
N VAL A 213 12.77 13.21 2.08
CA VAL A 213 13.06 12.05 2.93
C VAL A 213 14.19 12.39 3.90
N TYR A 214 14.04 12.01 5.17
CA TYR A 214 15.12 12.14 6.15
C TYR A 214 16.00 10.90 6.10
N LYS A 215 17.29 11.09 5.81
CA LYS A 215 18.24 9.98 5.66
C LYS A 215 19.51 10.27 6.45
N CYS A 216 20.01 9.24 7.12
CA CYS A 216 21.29 9.28 7.81
C CYS A 216 22.31 8.46 7.02
N SER A 217 23.55 8.95 6.97
CA SER A 217 24.68 8.30 6.34
C SER A 217 25.77 8.12 7.39
N TYR A 218 25.99 6.87 7.80
CA TYR A 218 26.98 6.49 8.80
C TYR A 218 28.18 5.80 8.13
N PRO A 219 29.43 6.17 8.46
CA PRO A 219 30.60 5.50 7.92
C PRO A 219 30.77 4.12 8.54
N SER A 220 31.32 3.17 7.79
CA SER A 220 31.62 1.81 8.29
C SER A 220 32.69 1.76 9.38
N SER A 221 33.42 2.85 9.58
CA SER A 221 34.38 3.00 10.68
C SER A 221 34.41 4.43 11.20
N CYS A 222 34.70 4.57 12.48
CA CYS A 222 34.84 5.86 13.13
C CYS A 222 35.91 5.80 14.23
N SER A 223 36.67 6.89 14.39
CA SER A 223 37.69 7.01 15.41
C SER A 223 37.61 8.34 16.16
N LEU A 224 38.04 8.31 17.41
CA LEU A 224 38.21 9.47 18.27
C LEU A 224 39.59 9.41 18.96
N TYR A 225 40.12 10.59 19.25
CA TYR A 225 41.37 10.75 20.00
C TYR A 225 41.16 11.69 21.16
N LYS A 226 41.71 11.36 22.33
CA LYS A 226 41.65 12.24 23.50
C LYS A 226 42.88 12.10 24.37
N THR A 227 43.52 13.22 24.66
CA THR A 227 44.57 13.31 25.67
C THR A 227 43.96 13.57 27.04
N VAL A 228 44.33 12.76 28.02
CA VAL A 228 43.88 12.84 29.42
C VAL A 228 45.10 12.86 30.33
N SER A 229 45.07 13.68 31.38
CA SER A 229 46.09 13.68 32.43
C SER A 229 45.69 12.68 33.51
N LEU A 230 46.48 11.61 33.69
CA LEU A 230 46.23 10.55 34.67
C LEU A 230 47.31 10.55 35.75
N LYS A 231 46.89 10.35 36.99
CA LYS A 231 47.83 10.18 38.12
C LYS A 231 48.41 8.76 38.09
N PRO A 232 49.51 8.50 38.82
CA PRO A 232 49.95 7.13 39.06
C PRO A 232 48.84 6.29 39.71
N GLY A 233 48.67 5.06 39.23
CA GLY A 233 47.62 4.16 39.68
C GLY A 233 46.95 3.38 38.55
N TYR A 234 45.95 2.58 38.93
CA TYR A 234 45.10 1.84 38.00
C TYR A 234 43.92 2.68 37.55
N HIS A 235 43.75 2.78 36.24
CA HIS A 235 42.65 3.48 35.59
C HIS A 235 41.84 2.51 34.74
N SER A 236 40.52 2.65 34.79
CA SER A 236 39.61 1.94 33.90
C SER A 236 39.30 2.81 32.68
N VAL A 237 39.44 2.25 31.48
CA VAL A 237 39.18 2.95 30.23
C VAL A 237 38.16 2.16 29.43
N LYS A 238 36.97 2.73 29.24
CA LYS A 238 35.86 2.07 28.55
C LYS A 238 35.53 2.83 27.27
N VAL A 239 35.44 2.11 26.16
CA VAL A 239 34.92 2.62 24.90
C VAL A 239 33.52 2.04 24.69
N VAL A 240 32.59 2.88 24.26
CA VAL A 240 31.23 2.47 23.87
C VAL A 240 30.98 2.98 22.46
N ALA A 241 30.43 2.12 21.61
CA ALA A 241 30.01 2.48 20.26
C ALA A 241 28.57 2.03 20.01
N GLU A 242 27.84 2.82 19.23
CA GLU A 242 26.47 2.52 18.75
C GLU A 242 26.47 2.53 17.22
N ASP A 243 25.78 1.58 16.61
CA ASP A 243 25.58 1.52 15.16
C ASP A 243 24.39 2.38 14.69
N ALA A 244 24.10 2.33 13.39
CA ALA A 244 22.96 3.02 12.78
C ALA A 244 21.58 2.52 13.27
N ASN A 245 21.51 1.26 13.70
CA ASN A 245 20.30 0.54 14.10
C ASN A 245 20.03 0.60 15.61
N GLY A 246 20.96 1.18 16.39
CA GLY A 246 20.90 1.30 17.84
C GLY A 246 21.55 0.13 18.60
N ALA A 247 22.23 -0.81 17.93
CA ALA A 247 23.01 -1.83 18.61
C ALA A 247 24.27 -1.22 19.22
N THR A 248 24.54 -1.57 20.47
CA THR A 248 25.66 -1.01 21.23
C THR A 248 26.68 -2.08 21.59
N SER A 249 27.95 -1.75 21.44
CA SER A 249 29.08 -2.55 21.92
C SER A 249 29.90 -1.73 22.91
N SER A 250 30.55 -2.41 23.86
CA SER A 250 31.50 -1.74 24.75
C SER A 250 32.68 -2.63 25.09
N LYS A 251 33.84 -1.99 25.30
CA LYS A 251 35.07 -2.68 25.66
C LYS A 251 35.81 -1.88 26.72
N THR A 252 36.13 -2.54 27.83
CA THR A 252 36.88 -1.96 28.94
C THR A 252 38.29 -2.51 28.94
N PHE A 253 39.25 -1.61 29.16
CA PHE A 253 40.66 -1.89 29.30
C PHE A 253 41.16 -1.26 30.59
N TYR A 254 42.22 -1.83 31.14
CA TYR A 254 42.87 -1.29 32.33
C TYR A 254 44.24 -0.74 31.95
N LEU A 255 44.53 0.44 32.46
CA LEU A 255 45.81 1.12 32.26
C LEU A 255 46.46 1.35 33.63
N ASN A 256 47.69 0.88 33.80
CA ASN A 256 48.47 1.13 35.00
C ASN A 256 49.52 2.21 34.72
N VAL A 257 49.42 3.33 35.43
CA VAL A 257 50.41 4.41 35.33
C VAL A 257 51.38 4.27 36.49
N ILE A 258 52.65 4.02 36.19
CA ILE A 258 53.69 3.83 37.19
C ILE A 258 54.71 4.97 37.16
N VAL A 259 55.18 5.37 38.34
CA VAL A 259 56.27 6.34 38.47
C VAL A 259 57.60 5.62 38.26
N ASP A 260 58.38 6.03 37.28
CA ASP A 260 59.74 5.53 37.01
C ASP A 260 60.68 6.73 36.92
N LYS A 261 61.45 6.96 37.99
CA LYS A 261 62.41 8.07 38.07
C LYS A 261 63.81 7.53 37.77
N PRO A 262 64.58 8.16 36.86
CA PRO A 262 65.96 7.76 36.64
C PRO A 262 66.79 7.94 37.92
N PRO A 263 67.86 7.14 38.11
CA PRO A 263 68.78 7.37 39.21
C PRO A 263 69.40 8.77 39.12
N SER A 264 69.49 9.47 40.24
CA SER A 264 70.21 10.74 40.34
C SER A 264 71.71 10.48 40.43
N VAL A 265 72.51 11.18 39.62
CA VAL A 265 73.98 11.20 39.69
C VAL A 265 74.43 12.38 40.55
#